data_AF-A0A0F8V7D5-F1
#
_entry.id   AF-A0A0F8V7D5-F1
#
_cell.length_a   1.000
_cell.length_b   1.000
_cell.length_c   1.000
_cell.angle_alpha   90.00
_cell.angle_beta   90.00
_cell.angle_gamma   90.00
#
_symmetry.space_group_name_H-M   'P 1'
#
loop_
_entity.id
_entity.type
_entity.pdbx_description
1 polymer ?
#
loop_
_entity_poly.entity_id
_entity_poly.type
_entity_poly.pdbx_seq_one_letter_code
_entity_poly.pdbx_strand_id
1 'polypeptide(L)'
;MTDNNKPITYAKVGGPPHYWDNLKIFDVNTGKEIKDVIEVDYNEDRCTCYRRIDGKLVVDPKDDYIERVYLKGKFRIERITNSNKDKKDD
;
A
#
# COMPACT_ATOMS: atom_id res chain seq x y z
N MET A 1 -5.52 26.95 14.46
CA MET A 1 -5.55 25.49 14.56
C MET A 1 -5.80 24.97 13.16
N THR A 2 -4.79 24.39 12.52
CA THR A 2 -4.94 23.80 11.19
C THR A 2 -5.51 22.39 11.34
N ASP A 3 -6.72 22.20 10.85
CA ASP A 3 -7.37 20.89 10.67
C ASP A 3 -6.55 20.03 9.70
N ASN A 4 -5.48 19.41 10.21
CA ASN A 4 -4.63 18.47 9.48
C ASN A 4 -5.19 17.03 9.53
N ASN A 5 -6.44 16.85 9.98
CA ASN A 5 -7.01 15.53 10.27
C ASN A 5 -8.01 15.05 9.22
N LYS A 6 -7.95 15.56 7.99
CA LYS A 6 -8.66 14.91 6.88
C LYS A 6 -7.88 13.63 6.52
N PRO A 7 -8.47 12.42 6.69
CA PRO A 7 -7.84 11.21 6.21
C PRO A 7 -7.58 11.36 4.71
N ILE A 8 -6.42 10.90 4.26
CA ILE A 8 -6.02 10.96 2.84
C ILE A 8 -7.10 10.24 2.04
N THR A 9 -7.98 11.02 1.41
CA THR A 9 -9.22 10.53 0.77
C THR A 9 -8.98 9.99 -0.63
N TYR A 10 -7.79 10.17 -1.19
CA TYR A 10 -7.38 9.70 -2.50
C TYR A 10 -5.87 9.41 -2.51
N ALA A 11 -5.50 8.14 -2.65
CA ALA A 11 -4.15 7.77 -3.09
C ALA A 11 -4.21 7.43 -4.59
N LYS A 12 -4.36 8.45 -5.46
CA LYS A 12 -4.32 8.24 -6.91
C LYS A 12 -2.90 7.89 -7.33
N VAL A 13 -2.70 6.68 -7.84
CA VAL A 13 -1.45 6.28 -8.50
C VAL A 13 -1.40 6.87 -9.90
N GLY A 14 -0.55 7.89 -10.04
CA GLY A 14 0.00 8.37 -11.29
C GLY A 14 1.38 9.02 -11.11
N GLY A 15 1.94 8.98 -9.90
CA GLY A 15 3.27 9.51 -9.57
C GLY A 15 4.25 8.37 -9.24
N PRO A 16 5.57 8.58 -9.45
CA PRO A 16 6.56 7.53 -9.28
C PRO A 16 6.60 6.94 -7.85
N PRO A 17 7.21 5.75 -7.65
CA PRO A 17 7.21 4.95 -6.41
C PRO A 17 7.59 5.68 -5.10
N HIS A 18 8.32 6.80 -5.19
CA HIS A 18 8.87 7.56 -4.06
C HIS A 18 7.84 8.11 -3.04
N TYR A 19 6.56 8.25 -3.38
CA TYR A 19 5.54 8.71 -2.39
C TYR A 19 5.05 7.60 -1.44
N TRP A 20 5.31 6.34 -1.79
CA TRP A 20 4.97 5.17 -0.95
C TRP A 20 6.13 4.69 -0.08
N ASP A 21 7.29 5.35 -0.17
CA ASP A 21 8.43 4.99 0.65
C ASP A 21 8.04 5.05 2.13
N ASN A 22 8.32 3.95 2.80
CA ASN A 22 7.99 3.72 4.20
C ASN A 22 6.49 3.71 4.53
N LEU A 23 5.60 3.44 3.58
CA LEU A 23 4.19 3.18 3.86
C LEU A 23 3.87 1.69 3.81
N LYS A 24 3.04 1.22 4.73
CA LYS A 24 2.47 -0.12 4.73
C LYS A 24 0.96 -0.07 4.85
N ILE A 25 0.30 -1.03 4.19
CA ILE A 25 -1.16 -1.15 4.20
C ILE A 25 -1.55 -2.42 4.91
N PHE A 26 -2.58 -2.33 5.75
CA PHE A 26 -3.11 -3.47 6.49
C PHE A 26 -4.62 -3.55 6.34
N ASP A 27 -5.12 -4.77 6.18
CA ASP A 27 -6.55 -5.05 6.30
C ASP A 27 -6.95 -4.90 7.77
N VAL A 28 -7.98 -4.09 8.04
CA VAL A 28 -8.41 -3.75 9.40
C VAL A 28 -9.01 -4.96 10.12
N ASN A 29 -9.71 -5.84 9.40
CA ASN A 29 -10.42 -6.97 10.01
C ASN A 29 -9.47 -8.10 10.39
N THR A 30 -8.48 -8.37 9.54
CA THR A 30 -7.53 -9.49 9.71
C THR A 30 -6.22 -9.06 10.35
N GLY A 31 -5.92 -7.76 10.36
CA GLY A 31 -4.64 -7.21 10.81
C GLY A 31 -3.45 -7.53 9.89
N LYS A 32 -3.68 -8.23 8.77
CA LYS A 32 -2.63 -8.68 7.86
C LYS A 32 -2.15 -7.54 6.96
N GLU A 33 -0.83 -7.51 6.74
CA GLU A 33 -0.20 -6.61 5.76
C GLU A 33 -0.61 -7.00 4.34
N ILE A 34 -1.04 -6.03 3.55
CA ILE A 34 -1.29 -6.15 2.12
C ILE A 34 -0.05 -5.66 1.40
N LYS A 35 0.55 -6.52 0.59
CA LYS A 35 1.77 -6.24 -0.16
C LYS A 35 1.45 -5.77 -1.58
N ASP A 36 2.42 -5.11 -2.20
CA ASP A 36 2.38 -4.72 -3.62
C ASP A 36 1.11 -3.92 -3.96
N VAL A 37 0.70 -3.06 -3.02
CA VAL A 37 -0.46 -2.20 -3.17
C VAL A 37 -0.20 -1.16 -4.23
N ILE A 38 -1.16 -1.04 -5.12
CA ILE A 38 -1.21 0.00 -6.13
C ILE A 38 -2.04 1.13 -5.54
N GLU A 39 -3.30 0.89 -5.21
CA GLU A 39 -4.25 1.95 -4.84
C GLU A 39 -5.09 1.55 -3.63
N VAL A 40 -5.44 2.51 -2.78
CA VAL A 40 -6.45 2.38 -1.73
C VAL A 40 -7.50 3.48 -1.94
N ASP A 41 -8.74 3.06 -2.13
CA ASP A 41 -9.93 3.91 -2.23
C ASP A 41 -10.78 3.75 -0.98
N TYR A 42 -10.79 4.79 -0.15
CA TYR A 42 -11.54 4.82 1.10
C TYR A 42 -13.05 4.99 0.89
N ASN A 43 -13.49 5.55 -0.23
CA ASN A 43 -14.92 5.78 -0.46
C ASN A 43 -15.61 4.48 -0.92
N GLU A 44 -14.87 3.64 -1.64
CA GLU A 44 -15.37 2.36 -2.15
C GLU A 44 -15.03 1.17 -1.24
N ASP A 45 -14.35 1.40 -0.11
CA ASP A 45 -13.78 0.34 0.73
C ASP A 45 -13.00 -0.67 -0.14
N ARG A 46 -12.07 -0.16 -0.97
CA ARG A 46 -11.37 -0.95 -2.00
C ARG A 46 -9.86 -0.76 -1.96
N CYS A 47 -9.12 -1.85 -2.08
CA CYS A 47 -7.67 -1.85 -2.28
C CYS A 47 -7.35 -2.62 -3.58
N THR A 48 -6.54 -2.02 -4.43
CA THR A 48 -6.00 -2.65 -5.65
C THR A 48 -4.54 -3.01 -5.40
N CYS A 49 -4.16 -4.27 -5.59
CA CYS A 49 -2.78 -4.72 -5.45
C CYS A 49 -2.42 -5.75 -6.53
N TYR A 50 -1.12 -6.04 -6.68
CA TYR A 50 -0.70 -7.13 -7.55
C TYR A 50 -1.02 -8.49 -6.93
N ARG A 51 -1.46 -9.43 -7.77
CA ARG A 51 -1.78 -10.79 -7.33
C ARG A 51 -0.49 -11.57 -7.06
N ARG A 52 -0.48 -12.30 -5.94
CA ARG A 52 0.54 -13.30 -5.63
C ARG A 52 -0.06 -14.68 -5.41
N ILE A 53 0.65 -15.71 -5.86
CA ILE A 53 0.43 -17.12 -5.53
C ILE A 53 1.77 -17.68 -5.05
N ASP A 54 1.77 -18.31 -3.88
CA ASP A 54 2.98 -18.86 -3.23
C ASP A 54 4.15 -17.87 -3.15
N GLY A 55 3.83 -16.60 -2.88
CA GLY A 55 4.79 -15.52 -2.77
C GLY A 55 5.34 -14.99 -4.09
N LYS A 56 4.94 -15.53 -5.24
CA LYS A 56 5.35 -15.06 -6.58
C LYS A 56 4.26 -14.20 -7.23
N LEU A 57 4.67 -13.17 -7.98
CA LEU A 57 3.75 -12.36 -8.77
C LEU A 57 3.15 -13.21 -9.89
N VAL A 58 1.85 -13.06 -10.11
CA VAL A 58 1.15 -13.72 -11.21
C VAL A 58 1.25 -12.82 -12.44
N VAL A 59 1.77 -13.35 -13.54
CA VAL A 59 1.87 -12.65 -14.83
C VAL A 59 0.84 -13.25 -15.76
N ASP A 60 0.06 -12.39 -16.43
CA ASP A 60 -0.86 -12.79 -17.48
C ASP A 60 -0.05 -13.36 -18.66
N PRO A 61 -0.25 -14.63 -19.03
CA PRO A 61 0.54 -15.28 -20.07
C PRO A 61 0.28 -14.73 -21.48
N LYS A 62 -0.76 -13.91 -21.69
CA LYS A 62 -1.08 -13.34 -23.00
C LYS A 62 -0.38 -12.01 -23.25
N ASP A 63 -0.36 -11.14 -22.24
CA ASP A 63 0.01 -9.74 -22.42
C ASP A 63 1.24 -9.32 -21.60
N ASP A 64 1.90 -10.26 -20.90
CA ASP A 64 3.10 -10.03 -20.06
C ASP A 64 2.90 -8.95 -18.96
N TYR A 65 1.65 -8.73 -18.57
CA TYR A 65 1.28 -7.83 -17.48
C TYR A 65 1.09 -8.59 -16.18
N ILE A 66 1.55 -8.01 -15.06
CA ILE A 66 1.29 -8.56 -13.74
C ILE A 66 -0.20 -8.41 -13.41
N GLU A 67 -0.85 -9.50 -13.03
CA GLU A 67 -2.27 -9.51 -12.68
C GLU A 67 -2.55 -8.61 -11.47
N ARG A 68 -3.68 -7.90 -11.54
CA ARG A 68 -4.20 -7.04 -10.46
C ARG A 68 -5.41 -7.70 -9.82
N VAL A 69 -5.56 -7.53 -8.51
CA VAL A 69 -6.73 -7.97 -7.76
C VAL A 69 -7.34 -6.81 -6.97
N TYR A 70 -8.66 -6.82 -6.89
CA TYR A 70 -9.43 -5.91 -6.05
C TYR A 70 -9.82 -6.61 -4.76
N LEU A 71 -9.37 -6.05 -3.65
CA LEU A 71 -9.74 -6.46 -2.31
C LEU A 71 -10.80 -5.48 -1.79
N LYS A 72 -11.97 -5.98 -1.41
CA LYS A 72 -13.01 -5.18 -0.77
C LYS A 72 -12.86 -5.27 0.75
N GLY A 73 -12.83 -4.12 1.42
CA GLY A 73 -12.67 -4.05 2.86
C GLY A 73 -12.24 -2.69 3.37
N LYS A 74 -12.00 -2.62 4.68
CA LYS A 74 -11.46 -1.42 5.33
C LYS A 74 -9.96 -1.58 5.49
N PHE A 75 -9.21 -0.53 5.16
CA PHE A 75 -7.76 -0.54 5.14
C PHE A 75 -7.17 0.58 5.99
N ARG A 76 -6.09 0.27 6.71
CA ARG A 76 -5.29 1.27 7.43
C ARG A 76 -3.94 1.44 6.75
N ILE A 77 -3.46 2.68 6.68
CA ILE A 77 -2.17 3.05 6.11
C ILE A 77 -1.27 3.47 7.28
N GLU A 78 -0.09 2.89 7.38
CA GLU A 78 0.90 3.22 8.40
C GLU A 78 2.21 3.69 7.77
N ARG A 79 2.79 4.74 8.35
CA ARG A 79 4.14 5.18 8.03
C ARG A 79 5.14 4.50 8.96
N ILE A 80 6.14 3.84 8.39
CA ILE A 80 7.24 3.21 9.12
C ILE A 80 8.40 4.18 9.18
N THR A 81 8.65 4.75 10.34
CA THR A 81 9.93 5.44 10.55
C THR A 81 11.01 4.39 10.78
N ASN A 82 11.87 4.16 9.79
CA ASN A 82 13.14 3.47 10.06
C ASN A 82 13.91 4.33 11.06
N SER A 83 13.86 3.94 12.33
CA SER A 83 14.70 4.53 13.37
C SER A 83 16.11 3.95 13.26
N ASN A 84 16.77 4.13 12.11
CA ASN A 84 18.23 4.05 12.09
C ASN A 84 18.72 5.35 12.71
N LYS A 85 18.83 5.35 14.05
CA LYS A 85 19.86 6.16 14.69
C LYS A 85 21.18 5.60 14.17
N ASP A 86 21.74 6.25 13.16
CA ASP A 86 23.18 6.17 12.92
C ASP A 86 23.84 6.50 14.26
N LYS A 87 24.40 5.47 14.89
CA LYS A 87 25.40 5.66 15.92
C LYS A 87 26.50 6.45 15.23
N LYS A 88 26.62 7.72 15.60
CA LYS A 88 27.83 8.50 15.37
C LYS A 88 28.90 7.77 16.19
N ASP A 89 29.70 6.95 15.52
CA ASP A 89 30.94 6.47 16.13
C ASP A 89 31.83 7.69 16.38
N ASP A 90 32.39 7.69 17.58
CA ASP A 90 33.16 8.75 18.27
C ASP A 90 34.45 9.13 17.53
#